data_AF-A0A529VUG9-F1
#
_entry.id   AF-A0A529VUG9-F1
#
_cell.length_a   1.000
_cell.length_b   1.000
_cell.length_c   1.000
_cell.angle_alpha   90.00
_cell.angle_beta   90.00
_cell.angle_gamma   90.00
#
_symmetry.space_group_name_H-M   'P 1'
#
loop_
_entity.id
_entity.type
_entity.pdbx_description
1 polymer ?
#
loop_
_entity_poly.entity_id
_entity_poly.type
_entity_poly.pdbx_seq_one_letter_code
_entity_poly.pdbx_strand_id
1 'polypeptide(L)'
;NSQVAGRVSLGDGAVDLNMKAEVASSALPAAVRGMLGETAQLSAALKRDANGNVNIDGLKLNSGALSADGQASLADGKLAAGIRGALSDVSGLSKDAKGAIAFALNAQGPVTAPDLSMTVDSDRLLVAAREITGLKLTATGKADAANPAANVQLTGIVAGQNLQGSAVLATTNGS
;
A
#
# COMPACT_ATOMS: atom_id res chain seq x y z
N ASN A 1 12.92 1.44 20.05
CA ASN A 1 13.04 2.82 20.58
C ASN A 1 11.93 3.65 19.96
N SER A 2 11.10 4.34 20.73
CA SER A 2 9.91 5.04 20.19
C SER A 2 9.86 6.48 20.69
N GLN A 3 9.69 7.42 19.77
CA GLN A 3 9.61 8.86 20.03
C GLN A 3 8.36 9.41 19.33
N VAL A 4 7.53 10.12 20.10
CA VAL A 4 6.40 10.88 19.59
C VAL A 4 6.55 12.30 20.12
N ALA A 5 6.64 13.26 19.21
CA ALA A 5 6.69 14.67 19.53
C ALA A 5 5.48 15.35 18.89
N GLY A 6 4.74 16.17 19.63
CA GLY A 6 3.55 16.77 19.07
C GLY A 6 2.95 17.88 19.91
N ARG A 7 2.05 18.63 19.30
CA ARG A 7 1.30 19.73 19.89
C ARG A 7 -0.19 19.49 19.66
N VAL A 8 -0.99 19.76 20.67
CA VAL A 8 -2.46 19.72 20.61
C VAL A 8 -2.97 21.08 21.06
N SER A 9 -3.79 21.71 20.23
CA SER A 9 -4.50 22.92 20.58
C SER A 9 -5.87 22.55 21.10
N LEU A 10 -6.11 22.81 22.39
CA LEU A 10 -7.37 22.48 23.06
C LEU A 10 -8.52 23.43 22.68
N GLY A 11 -8.20 24.63 22.15
CA GLY A 11 -9.20 25.63 21.80
C GLY A 11 -9.97 25.33 20.51
N ASP A 12 -9.29 24.71 19.54
CA ASP A 12 -9.83 24.42 18.20
C ASP A 12 -9.67 22.94 17.80
N GLY A 13 -9.08 22.11 18.65
CA GLY A 13 -8.90 20.68 18.41
C GLY A 13 -7.86 20.35 17.33
N ALA A 14 -7.01 21.30 16.95
CA ALA A 14 -5.94 21.08 16.01
C ALA A 14 -4.82 20.22 16.63
N VAL A 15 -4.24 19.32 15.83
CA VAL A 15 -3.23 18.35 16.25
C VAL A 15 -2.07 18.36 15.25
N ASP A 16 -0.84 18.38 15.75
CA ASP A 16 0.38 18.23 14.97
C ASP A 16 1.27 17.21 15.68
N LEU A 17 1.50 16.05 15.05
CA LEU A 17 2.29 14.95 15.61
C LEU A 17 3.38 14.54 14.63
N ASN A 18 4.61 14.50 15.12
CA ASN A 18 5.74 13.85 14.48
C ASN A 18 6.03 12.55 15.23
N MET A 19 5.96 11.44 14.50
CA MET A 19 6.14 10.11 15.06
C MET A 19 7.34 9.43 14.43
N LYS A 20 8.15 8.80 15.28
CA LYS A 20 9.17 7.84 14.88
C LYS A 20 9.18 6.68 15.87
N ALA A 21 8.84 5.49 15.40
CA ALA A 21 8.74 4.32 16.25
C ALA A 21 9.52 3.15 15.64
N GLU A 22 10.13 2.37 16.51
CA GLU A 22 10.66 1.06 16.17
C GLU A 22 10.02 0.05 17.11
N VAL A 23 9.26 -0.88 16.53
CA VAL A 23 8.43 -1.85 17.25
C VAL A 23 8.70 -3.25 16.74
N ALA A 24 8.64 -4.23 17.64
CA ALA A 24 8.63 -5.63 17.24
C ALA A 24 7.35 -5.92 16.43
N SER A 25 7.47 -6.63 15.31
CA SER A 25 6.33 -6.96 14.46
C SER A 25 5.27 -7.81 15.18
N SER A 26 5.69 -8.58 16.19
CA SER A 26 4.79 -9.32 17.09
C SER A 26 3.83 -8.42 17.87
N ALA A 27 4.18 -7.14 18.09
CA ALA A 27 3.35 -6.16 18.79
C ALA A 27 2.35 -5.45 17.85
N LEU A 28 2.51 -5.55 16.52
CA LEU A 28 1.59 -4.96 15.55
C LEU A 28 0.34 -5.83 15.36
N PRO A 29 -0.78 -5.31 14.81
CA PRO A 29 -1.95 -6.12 14.48
C PRO A 29 -1.59 -7.30 13.56
N ALA A 30 -2.20 -8.47 13.79
CA ALA A 30 -1.86 -9.70 13.05
C ALA A 30 -1.96 -9.54 11.53
N ALA A 31 -2.92 -8.74 11.05
CA ALA A 31 -3.16 -8.48 9.62
C ALA A 31 -1.96 -7.91 8.86
N VAL A 32 -1.03 -7.23 9.54
CA VAL A 32 0.14 -6.61 8.89
C VAL A 32 1.44 -7.39 9.08
N ARG A 33 1.45 -8.44 9.93
CA ARG A 33 2.69 -9.12 10.33
C ARG A 33 3.32 -9.96 9.22
N GLY A 34 2.52 -10.53 8.32
CA GLY A 34 2.99 -11.52 7.35
C GLY A 34 4.01 -11.01 6.34
N MET A 35 4.14 -9.69 6.17
CA MET A 35 5.09 -9.07 5.25
C MET A 35 6.28 -8.39 5.96
N LEU A 36 6.28 -8.38 7.30
CA LEU A 36 7.25 -7.65 8.10
C LEU A 36 8.38 -8.58 8.56
N GLY A 37 9.57 -8.00 8.71
CA GLY A 37 10.67 -8.64 9.43
C GLY A 37 10.42 -8.70 10.94
N GLU A 38 11.46 -8.95 11.73
CA GLU A 38 11.35 -9.01 13.20
C GLU A 38 10.89 -7.69 13.83
N THR A 39 11.38 -6.57 13.29
CA THR A 39 11.03 -5.23 13.72
C THR A 39 10.54 -4.38 12.55
N ALA A 40 9.72 -3.38 12.85
CA ALA A 40 9.24 -2.38 11.92
C ALA A 40 9.62 -0.99 12.42
N GLN A 41 10.30 -0.24 11.57
CA GLN A 41 10.60 1.17 11.77
C GLN A 41 9.58 1.99 10.99
N LEU A 42 8.88 2.88 11.69
CA LEU A 42 7.82 3.71 11.16
C LEU A 42 8.11 5.18 11.48
N SER A 43 7.97 6.06 10.51
CA SER A 43 7.92 7.51 10.74
C SER A 43 6.81 8.17 9.95
N ALA A 44 6.20 9.22 10.50
CA ALA A 44 5.22 10.04 9.79
C ALA A 44 5.02 11.38 10.52
N ALA A 45 4.60 12.40 9.76
CA ALA A 45 4.05 13.64 10.29
C ALA A 45 2.53 13.64 10.06
N LEU A 46 1.74 13.74 11.13
CA LEU A 46 0.29 13.82 11.11
C LEU A 46 -0.14 15.23 11.50
N LYS A 47 -1.00 15.84 10.70
CA LYS A 47 -1.67 17.09 11.02
C LYS A 47 -3.18 16.92 10.94
N ARG A 48 -3.89 17.41 11.94
CA ARG A 48 -5.34 17.60 11.90
C ARG A 48 -5.64 19.08 12.14
N ASP A 49 -6.37 19.71 11.23
CA ASP A 49 -6.77 21.11 11.40
C ASP A 49 -8.09 21.25 12.19
N ALA A 50 -8.48 22.50 12.48
CA ALA A 50 -9.69 22.82 13.21
C ALA A 50 -10.99 22.42 12.47
N ASN A 51 -10.92 22.32 11.14
CA ASN A 51 -12.03 21.86 10.30
C ASN A 51 -12.14 20.32 10.30
N GLY A 52 -11.20 19.63 10.95
CA GLY A 52 -11.13 18.19 11.00
C GLY A 52 -10.49 17.55 9.79
N ASN A 53 -9.89 18.33 8.89
CA ASN A 53 -9.09 17.79 7.78
C ASN A 53 -7.83 17.16 8.36
N VAL A 54 -7.44 16.03 7.79
CA VAL A 54 -6.26 15.27 8.20
C VAL A 54 -5.26 15.23 7.05
N ASN A 55 -3.98 15.42 7.37
CA ASN A 55 -2.87 15.19 6.48
C ASN A 55 -1.82 14.30 7.14
N ILE A 56 -1.26 13.39 6.37
CA ILE A 56 -0.15 12.51 6.73
C ILE A 56 0.92 12.72 5.67
N ASP A 57 2.06 13.23 6.07
CA ASP A 57 3.22 13.43 5.21
C ASP A 57 4.41 12.60 5.68
N GLY A 58 5.28 12.27 4.73
CA GLY A 58 6.54 11.61 5.02
C GLY A 58 6.36 10.29 5.75
N LEU A 59 5.27 9.56 5.46
CA LEU A 59 5.10 8.20 5.95
C LEU A 59 6.26 7.37 5.39
N LYS A 60 7.03 6.74 6.28
CA LYS A 60 8.08 5.78 5.91
C LYS A 60 7.97 4.55 6.77
N LEU A 61 8.08 3.39 6.13
CA LEU A 61 8.09 2.09 6.78
C LEU A 61 9.28 1.28 6.26
N ASN A 62 10.08 0.74 7.18
CA ASN A 62 11.16 -0.19 6.86
C ASN A 62 11.05 -1.40 7.79
N SER A 63 11.04 -2.60 7.23
CA SER A 63 10.96 -3.84 8.00
C SER A 63 11.49 -5.03 7.21
N GLY A 64 12.66 -5.56 7.58
CA GLY A 64 13.29 -6.64 6.83
C GLY A 64 13.49 -6.27 5.36
N ALA A 65 12.92 -7.07 4.45
CA ALA A 65 12.97 -6.82 3.00
C ALA A 65 11.99 -5.73 2.53
N LEU A 66 11.05 -5.29 3.37
CA LEU A 66 10.03 -4.30 3.04
C LEU A 66 10.53 -2.87 3.26
N SER A 67 10.30 -2.03 2.26
CA SER A 67 10.39 -0.57 2.36
C SER A 67 9.15 0.07 1.75
N ALA A 68 8.66 1.15 2.34
CA ALA A 68 7.56 1.93 1.78
C ALA A 68 7.62 3.40 2.21
N ASP A 69 7.21 4.27 1.31
CA ASP A 69 7.04 5.71 1.51
C ASP A 69 5.63 6.11 1.07
N GLY A 70 5.02 7.09 1.74
CA GLY A 70 3.67 7.52 1.39
C GLY A 70 3.19 8.80 2.04
N GLN A 71 1.96 9.12 1.69
CA GLN A 71 1.22 10.28 2.17
C GLN A 71 -0.29 10.02 2.05
N ALA A 72 -1.07 10.71 2.88
CA ALA A 72 -2.53 10.65 2.80
C ALA A 72 -3.15 11.94 3.30
N SER A 73 -4.24 12.37 2.66
CA SER A 73 -5.05 13.49 3.09
C SER A 73 -6.52 13.11 3.10
N LEU A 74 -7.25 13.63 4.08
CA LEU A 74 -8.70 13.59 4.16
C LEU A 74 -9.21 15.00 4.37
N ALA A 75 -9.88 15.55 3.37
CA ALA A 75 -10.49 16.87 3.44
C ALA A 75 -11.83 16.85 2.72
N ASP A 76 -12.84 17.54 3.27
CA ASP A 76 -14.16 17.68 2.66
C ASP A 76 -14.81 16.33 2.26
N GLY A 77 -14.61 15.30 3.08
CA GLY A 77 -15.11 13.93 2.82
C GLY A 77 -14.40 13.19 1.68
N LYS A 78 -13.29 13.72 1.16
CA LYS A 78 -12.49 13.13 0.10
C LYS A 78 -11.13 12.66 0.62
N LEU A 79 -10.81 11.42 0.28
CA LEU A 79 -9.50 10.81 0.47
C LEU A 79 -8.61 11.11 -0.73
N ALA A 80 -7.34 11.37 -0.46
CA ALA A 80 -6.26 11.19 -1.44
C ALA A 80 -5.09 10.53 -0.70
N ALA A 81 -4.72 9.32 -1.08
CA ALA A 81 -3.63 8.58 -0.45
C ALA A 81 -2.76 7.92 -1.53
N GLY A 82 -1.46 7.95 -1.30
CA GLY A 82 -0.46 7.35 -2.19
C GLY A 82 0.63 6.69 -1.37
N ILE A 83 0.92 5.43 -1.70
CA ILE A 83 2.00 4.65 -1.09
C ILE A 83 2.82 4.04 -2.24
N ARG A 84 4.14 4.12 -2.13
CA ARG A 84 5.07 3.38 -2.97
C ARG A 84 5.95 2.54 -2.08
N GLY A 85 6.35 1.37 -2.52
CA GLY A 85 7.25 0.54 -1.76
C GLY A 85 7.90 -0.55 -2.60
N ALA A 86 8.73 -1.32 -1.94
CA ALA A 86 9.41 -2.45 -2.53
C ALA A 86 9.60 -3.55 -1.50
N LEU A 87 9.57 -4.79 -1.99
CA LEU A 87 10.15 -5.94 -1.31
C LEU A 87 11.41 -6.31 -2.05
N SER A 88 12.57 -6.21 -1.39
CA SER A 88 13.85 -6.57 -2.00
C SER A 88 14.02 -8.09 -2.17
N ASP A 89 13.24 -8.87 -1.42
CA ASP A 89 13.16 -10.32 -1.54
C ASP A 89 11.73 -10.81 -1.25
N VAL A 90 11.11 -11.44 -2.25
CA VAL A 90 9.76 -12.03 -2.14
C VAL A 90 9.74 -13.43 -1.52
N SER A 91 10.90 -14.00 -1.17
CA SER A 91 10.98 -15.32 -0.53
C SER A 91 10.18 -15.41 0.78
N GLY A 92 9.99 -14.28 1.47
CA GLY A 92 9.13 -14.17 2.64
C GLY A 92 7.62 -14.29 2.34
N LEU A 93 7.20 -14.03 1.09
CA LEU A 93 5.81 -14.20 0.66
C LEU A 93 5.53 -15.63 0.17
N SER A 94 6.49 -16.22 -0.54
CA SER A 94 6.42 -17.58 -1.05
C SER A 94 7.82 -18.18 -1.11
N LYS A 95 8.01 -19.33 -0.45
CA LYS A 95 9.28 -20.07 -0.43
C LYS A 95 9.81 -20.45 -1.83
N ASP A 96 8.92 -20.52 -2.82
CA ASP A 96 9.27 -20.90 -4.19
C ASP A 96 9.52 -19.67 -5.08
N ALA A 97 9.40 -18.47 -4.54
CA ALA A 97 9.61 -17.21 -5.24
C ALA A 97 10.89 -16.52 -4.75
N LYS A 98 11.67 -15.95 -5.67
CA LYS A 98 12.83 -15.11 -5.38
C LYS A 98 12.84 -13.90 -6.32
N GLY A 99 13.46 -12.83 -5.85
CA GLY A 99 13.59 -11.58 -6.58
C GLY A 99 12.93 -10.42 -5.85
N ALA A 100 12.98 -9.25 -6.46
CA ALA A 100 12.43 -8.03 -5.90
C ALA A 100 11.15 -7.63 -6.63
N ILE A 101 10.23 -7.00 -5.90
CA ILE A 101 9.07 -6.33 -6.49
C ILE A 101 9.04 -4.88 -6.01
N ALA A 102 8.61 -3.98 -6.89
CA ALA A 102 8.15 -2.66 -6.52
C ALA A 102 6.61 -2.66 -6.57
N PHE A 103 5.98 -1.86 -5.72
CA PHE A 103 4.54 -1.67 -5.73
C PHE A 103 4.18 -0.21 -5.52
N ALA A 104 3.02 0.19 -6.06
CA ALA A 104 2.39 1.45 -5.76
C ALA A 104 0.90 1.23 -5.52
N LEU A 105 0.35 1.98 -4.56
CA LEU A 105 -1.06 1.97 -4.20
C LEU A 105 -1.54 3.42 -4.18
N ASN A 106 -2.68 3.70 -4.79
CA ASN A 106 -3.34 4.99 -4.66
C ASN A 106 -4.83 4.81 -4.35
N ALA A 107 -5.37 5.72 -3.57
CA ALA A 107 -6.79 5.86 -3.29
C ALA A 107 -7.20 7.32 -3.43
N GLN A 108 -8.28 7.61 -4.13
CA GLN A 108 -8.73 8.99 -4.36
C GLN A 108 -10.25 9.09 -4.46
N GLY A 109 -10.82 10.22 -4.06
CA GLY A 109 -12.25 10.51 -4.16
C GLY A 109 -12.99 10.36 -2.82
N PRO A 110 -14.34 10.25 -2.83
CA PRO A 110 -15.13 10.17 -1.60
C PRO A 110 -14.71 9.01 -0.71
N VAL A 111 -14.63 9.22 0.60
CA VAL A 111 -14.24 8.16 1.57
C VAL A 111 -15.17 6.95 1.56
N THR A 112 -16.42 7.13 1.14
CA THR A 112 -17.43 6.07 1.06
C THR A 112 -17.33 5.24 -0.21
N ALA A 113 -16.64 5.74 -1.25
CA ALA A 113 -16.52 5.09 -2.54
C ALA A 113 -15.24 5.56 -3.27
N PRO A 114 -14.03 5.33 -2.71
CA PRO A 114 -12.81 5.78 -3.35
C PRO A 114 -12.51 4.98 -4.61
N ASP A 115 -11.92 5.66 -5.59
CA ASP A 115 -11.22 5.02 -6.70
C ASP A 115 -9.87 4.53 -6.20
N LEU A 116 -9.55 3.29 -6.51
CA LEU A 116 -8.33 2.60 -6.10
C LEU A 116 -7.50 2.25 -7.32
N SER A 117 -6.18 2.35 -7.18
CA SER A 117 -5.24 1.77 -8.15
C SER A 117 -4.07 1.11 -7.44
N MET A 118 -3.56 0.04 -8.04
CA MET A 118 -2.39 -0.69 -7.60
C MET A 118 -1.52 -1.03 -8.81
N THR A 119 -0.21 -0.89 -8.65
CA THR A 119 0.77 -1.51 -9.55
C THR A 119 1.71 -2.38 -8.76
N VAL A 120 2.12 -3.49 -9.37
CA VAL A 120 3.23 -4.32 -8.90
C VAL A 120 4.10 -4.64 -10.09
N ASP A 121 5.38 -4.34 -9.99
CA ASP A 121 6.34 -4.47 -11.09
C ASP A 121 7.57 -5.24 -10.61
N SER A 122 8.17 -6.04 -11.50
CA SER A 122 9.45 -6.70 -11.27
C SER A 122 10.24 -6.88 -12.57
N ASP A 123 11.51 -6.51 -12.53
CA ASP A 123 12.43 -6.75 -13.64
C ASP A 123 12.65 -8.24 -13.86
N ARG A 124 12.80 -8.99 -12.75
CA ARG A 124 13.08 -10.43 -12.77
C ARG A 124 12.63 -11.11 -11.47
N LEU A 125 11.81 -12.14 -11.63
CA LEU A 125 11.46 -13.09 -10.58
C LEU A 125 11.86 -14.50 -11.00
N LEU A 126 12.16 -15.34 -10.00
CA LEU A 126 12.26 -16.79 -10.16
C LEU A 126 11.14 -17.43 -9.34
N VAL A 127 10.19 -18.09 -9.98
CA VAL A 127 9.04 -18.73 -9.33
C VAL A 127 9.03 -20.22 -9.69
N ALA A 128 9.17 -21.10 -8.70
CA ALA A 128 9.27 -22.55 -8.90
C ALA A 128 10.30 -22.93 -9.99
N ALA A 129 11.49 -22.32 -9.91
CA ALA A 129 12.59 -22.45 -10.87
C ALA A 129 12.30 -21.94 -12.30
N ARG A 130 11.19 -21.24 -12.53
CA ARG A 130 10.88 -20.57 -13.80
C ARG A 130 11.14 -19.08 -13.68
N GLU A 131 11.92 -18.57 -14.62
CA GLU A 131 12.19 -17.14 -14.71
C GLU A 131 11.00 -16.40 -15.32
N ILE A 132 10.65 -15.28 -14.69
CA ILE A 132 9.71 -14.30 -15.17
C ILE A 132 10.44 -12.96 -15.28
N THR A 133 10.41 -12.31 -16.44
CA THR A 133 11.00 -10.97 -16.62
C THR A 133 9.94 -9.96 -17.03
N GLY A 134 10.19 -8.69 -16.71
CA GLY A 134 9.29 -7.58 -17.05
C GLY A 134 7.86 -7.78 -16.54
N LEU A 135 7.72 -8.36 -15.35
CA LEU A 135 6.42 -8.57 -14.73
C LEU A 135 5.79 -7.21 -14.43
N LYS A 136 4.54 -7.03 -14.84
CA LYS A 136 3.71 -5.89 -14.46
C LYS A 136 2.29 -6.35 -14.21
N LEU A 137 1.80 -6.06 -13.02
CA LEU A 137 0.43 -6.25 -12.60
C LEU A 137 -0.15 -4.86 -12.32
N THR A 138 -1.27 -4.54 -12.95
CA THR A 138 -2.03 -3.33 -12.64
C THR A 138 -3.44 -3.71 -12.24
N ALA A 139 -3.95 -3.10 -11.18
CA ALA A 139 -5.33 -3.22 -10.77
C ALA A 139 -5.93 -1.84 -10.54
N THR A 140 -7.17 -1.64 -10.96
CA THR A 140 -7.96 -0.44 -10.67
C THR A 140 -9.32 -0.86 -10.15
N GLY A 141 -9.96 -0.06 -9.30
CA GLY A 141 -11.32 -0.38 -8.88
C GLY A 141 -12.03 0.74 -8.16
N LYS A 142 -13.33 0.52 -7.92
CA LYS A 142 -14.20 1.36 -7.11
C LYS A 142 -14.56 0.61 -5.84
N ALA A 143 -14.18 1.14 -4.69
CA ALA A 143 -14.56 0.58 -3.39
C ALA A 143 -15.95 1.12 -2.96
N ASP A 144 -16.95 0.92 -3.80
CA ASP A 144 -18.35 1.19 -3.51
C ASP A 144 -19.04 -0.14 -3.15
N ALA A 145 -19.66 -0.22 -1.97
CA ALA A 145 -20.36 -1.43 -1.54
C ALA A 145 -21.63 -1.71 -2.38
N ALA A 146 -22.25 -0.67 -2.95
CA ALA A 146 -23.43 -0.80 -3.80
C ALA A 146 -23.07 -1.16 -5.24
N ASN A 147 -21.97 -0.60 -5.75
CA ASN A 147 -21.54 -0.79 -7.15
C ASN A 147 -20.02 -1.05 -7.23
N PRO A 148 -19.52 -2.18 -6.69
CA PRO A 148 -18.10 -2.50 -6.78
C PRO A 148 -17.71 -2.75 -8.23
N ALA A 149 -16.56 -2.21 -8.61
CA ALA A 149 -15.95 -2.46 -9.92
C ALA A 149 -14.46 -2.68 -9.75
N ALA A 150 -13.88 -3.60 -10.51
CA ALA A 150 -12.43 -3.76 -10.56
C ALA A 150 -11.97 -4.24 -11.94
N ASN A 151 -10.76 -3.87 -12.31
CA ASN A 151 -10.08 -4.32 -13.50
C ASN A 151 -8.66 -4.70 -13.13
N VAL A 152 -8.17 -5.83 -13.65
CA VAL A 152 -6.83 -6.36 -13.35
C VAL A 152 -6.17 -6.80 -14.64
N GLN A 153 -4.95 -6.34 -14.90
CA GLN A 153 -4.10 -6.71 -16.03
C GLN A 153 -2.78 -7.26 -15.51
N LEU A 154 -2.30 -8.33 -16.13
CA LEU A 154 -1.01 -8.93 -15.85
C LEU A 154 -0.24 -9.09 -17.17
N THR A 155 1.01 -8.66 -17.19
CA THR A 155 1.96 -8.89 -18.28
C THR A 155 3.30 -9.39 -17.76
N GLY A 156 4.03 -10.13 -18.58
CA GLY A 156 5.42 -10.51 -18.30
C GLY A 156 5.96 -11.45 -19.38
N ILE A 157 7.16 -11.97 -19.19
CA ILE A 157 7.77 -12.96 -20.08
C ILE A 157 8.19 -14.16 -19.25
N VAL A 158 7.74 -15.36 -19.62
CA VAL A 158 8.09 -16.63 -18.96
C VAL A 158 8.73 -17.56 -19.98
N ALA A 159 9.97 -17.99 -19.73
CA ALA A 159 10.71 -18.85 -20.65
C ALA A 159 10.74 -18.34 -22.12
N GLY A 160 10.85 -17.01 -22.29
CA GLY A 160 10.87 -16.35 -23.60
C GLY A 160 9.50 -16.16 -24.26
N GLN A 161 8.40 -16.54 -23.62
CA GLN A 161 7.04 -16.36 -24.12
C GLN A 161 6.31 -15.24 -23.36
N ASN A 162 5.56 -14.41 -24.08
CA ASN A 162 4.74 -13.37 -23.44
C ASN A 162 3.61 -14.01 -22.63
N LEU A 163 3.52 -13.61 -21.37
CA LEU A 163 2.40 -13.84 -20.47
C LEU A 163 1.50 -12.61 -20.50
N GLN A 164 0.21 -12.82 -20.75
CA GLN A 164 -0.81 -11.78 -20.64
C GLN A 164 -2.07 -12.37 -20.00
N GLY A 165 -2.66 -11.64 -19.06
CA GLY A 165 -3.91 -12.02 -18.41
C GLY A 165 -4.72 -10.79 -18.02
N SER A 166 -6.04 -10.92 -18.02
CA SER A 166 -6.93 -9.85 -17.58
C SER A 166 -8.18 -10.40 -16.90
N ALA A 167 -8.69 -9.68 -15.90
CA ALA A 167 -9.96 -9.97 -15.25
C ALA A 167 -10.73 -8.68 -14.98
N VAL A 168 -12.05 -8.73 -15.13
CA VAL A 168 -12.96 -7.61 -14.84
C VAL A 168 -14.02 -8.07 -13.86
N LEU A 169 -14.24 -7.28 -12.81
CA LEU A 169 -15.35 -7.39 -11.89
C LEU A 169 -16.26 -6.19 -12.11
N ALA A 170 -17.53 -6.43 -12.38
CA ALA A 170 -18.57 -5.43 -12.38
C ALA A 170 -19.86 -6.07 -11.87
N THR A 171 -20.69 -5.30 -11.15
CA THR A 171 -22.05 -5.71 -10.86
C THR A 171 -22.86 -5.75 -12.16
N THR A 172 -23.10 -6.94 -12.68
CA THR A 172 -24.23 -7.16 -13.57
C THR A 172 -25.49 -7.03 -12.71
N ASN A 173 -26.41 -6.14 -13.09
CA ASN A 173 -27.75 -6.13 -12.49
C ASN A 173 -28.37 -7.53 -12.69
N GLY A 174 -28.26 -8.39 -11.69
CA GLY A 174 -28.98 -9.65 -11.62
C GLY A 174 -30.40 -9.32 -11.22
N SER A 175 -31.27 -9.19 -12.23
CA SER A 175 -32.72 -9.13 -12.05
C SER A 175 -33.27 -10.42 -11.46
#